data_AF-A0A455UDX0-F1
#
_entry.id   AF-A0A455UDX0-F1
#
_cell.length_a   1.000
_cell.length_b   1.000
_cell.length_c   1.000
_cell.angle_alpha   90.00
_cell.angle_beta   90.00
_cell.angle_gamma   90.00
#
_symmetry.space_group_name_H-M   'P 1'
#
loop_
_entity.id
_entity.type
_entity.pdbx_description
1 polymer ?
#
loop_
_entity_poly.entity_id
_entity_poly.type
_entity_poly.pdbx_seq_one_letter_code
_entity_poly.pdbx_strand_id
1 'polypeptide(L)'
;MGRDGAFYRLPYWMFQAFAFQNGHRLMSEDGTEVYFDDPAAVEALEYWVSLADEHNAMPDGTIEWGTLRQNFLEQSTAMIWHTTGNLTAVRSEADFDFGVAMLPMKTSVAAPLAAATSIF
;
A
#
# COMPACT_ATOMS: atom_id res chain seq x y z
N MET A 1 -27.66 -2.57 18.00
CA MET A 1 -26.42 -1.74 18.08
C MET A 1 -25.29 -2.68 18.49
N GLY A 2 -24.45 -3.09 17.53
CA GLY A 2 -23.54 -4.21 17.78
C GLY A 2 -22.67 -4.55 16.57
N ARG A 3 -21.62 -3.75 16.38
CA ARG A 3 -20.42 -4.06 15.56
C ARG A 3 -20.69 -4.38 14.07
N ASP A 4 -20.92 -3.31 13.31
CA ASP A 4 -20.63 -3.35 11.87
C ASP A 4 -19.12 -3.55 11.68
N GLY A 5 -18.74 -4.72 11.14
CA GLY A 5 -17.34 -5.06 10.85
C GLY A 5 -16.87 -4.28 9.61
N ALA A 6 -16.27 -3.11 9.85
CA ALA A 6 -15.72 -2.26 8.78
C ALA A 6 -14.36 -2.81 8.29
N PHE A 7 -14.41 -3.70 7.30
CA PHE A 7 -13.20 -4.11 6.56
C PHE A 7 -12.75 -2.95 5.65
N TYR A 8 -11.64 -2.29 6.02
CA TYR A 8 -10.99 -1.31 5.12
C TYR A 8 -10.29 -2.06 4.00
N ARG A 9 -10.92 -2.04 2.81
CA ARG A 9 -10.41 -2.74 1.62
C ARG A 9 -9.22 -1.98 1.05
N LEU A 10 -8.04 -2.24 1.60
CA LEU A 10 -6.82 -1.95 0.85
C LEU A 10 -6.87 -2.80 -0.44
N PRO A 11 -6.85 -2.18 -1.62
CA PRO A 11 -7.22 -2.85 -2.87
C PRO A 11 -6.22 -3.96 -3.26
N TYR A 12 -6.72 -4.95 -4.01
CA TYR A 12 -5.94 -6.16 -4.36
C TYR A 12 -4.57 -5.87 -5.01
N TRP A 13 -4.44 -4.73 -5.72
CA TRP A 13 -3.17 -4.36 -6.37
C TRP A 13 -2.08 -3.94 -5.36
N MET A 14 -2.47 -3.55 -4.13
CA MET A 14 -1.50 -3.35 -3.04
C MET A 14 -1.01 -4.71 -2.51
N PHE A 15 -1.92 -5.66 -2.26
CA PHE A 15 -1.52 -7.05 -1.92
C PHE A 15 -0.61 -7.66 -3.01
N GLN A 16 -0.97 -7.45 -4.28
CA GLN A 16 -0.19 -7.95 -5.42
C GLN A 16 1.25 -7.40 -5.43
N ALA A 17 1.44 -6.14 -5.01
CA ALA A 17 2.81 -5.60 -4.90
C ALA A 17 3.62 -6.27 -3.78
N PHE A 18 3.03 -6.60 -2.61
CA PHE A 18 3.72 -7.39 -1.58
C PHE A 18 4.00 -8.83 -2.04
N ALA A 19 3.05 -9.48 -2.73
CA ALA A 19 3.30 -10.80 -3.33
C ALA A 19 4.46 -10.76 -4.34
N PHE A 20 4.52 -9.73 -5.22
CA PHE A 20 5.66 -9.55 -6.13
C PHE A 20 6.98 -9.26 -5.38
N GLN A 21 6.95 -8.48 -4.28
CA GLN A 21 8.15 -8.32 -3.44
C GLN A 21 8.62 -9.68 -2.88
N ASN A 22 7.69 -10.59 -2.56
CA ASN A 22 7.99 -11.96 -2.12
C ASN A 22 8.24 -12.95 -3.28
N GLY A 23 8.34 -12.47 -4.53
CA GLY A 23 8.68 -13.31 -5.70
C GLY A 23 7.50 -14.13 -6.25
N HIS A 24 6.28 -13.90 -5.74
CA HIS A 24 5.08 -14.68 -6.06
C HIS A 24 4.08 -13.89 -6.91
N ARG A 25 3.25 -14.61 -7.69
CA ARG A 25 2.14 -13.99 -8.45
C ARG A 25 0.81 -14.47 -7.88
N LEU A 26 -0.14 -13.55 -7.67
CA LEU A 26 -1.46 -13.92 -7.14
C LEU A 26 -2.42 -14.53 -8.18
N MET A 27 -2.03 -14.54 -9.47
CA MET A 27 -2.84 -15.10 -10.57
C MET A 27 -1.95 -15.58 -11.72
N SER A 28 -2.50 -16.46 -12.57
CA SER A 28 -1.86 -16.88 -13.83
C SER A 28 -1.71 -15.71 -14.82
N GLU A 29 -0.81 -15.87 -15.81
CA GLU A 29 -0.57 -14.80 -16.82
C GLU A 29 -1.78 -14.59 -17.76
N ASP A 30 -2.60 -15.62 -17.96
CA ASP A 30 -3.88 -15.52 -18.71
C ASP A 30 -5.08 -15.09 -17.84
N GLY A 31 -4.89 -14.91 -16.52
CA GLY A 31 -5.93 -14.48 -15.58
C GLY A 31 -7.02 -15.54 -15.29
N THR A 32 -6.82 -16.81 -15.65
CA THR A 32 -7.81 -17.89 -15.43
C THR A 32 -7.70 -18.58 -14.07
N GLU A 33 -6.54 -18.50 -13.39
CA GLU A 33 -6.30 -19.11 -12.08
C GLU A 33 -5.81 -18.07 -11.06
N VAL A 34 -6.04 -18.35 -9.76
CA VAL A 34 -5.60 -17.50 -8.64
C VAL A 34 -4.87 -18.33 -7.59
N TYR A 35 -3.91 -17.71 -6.90
CA TYR A 35 -2.96 -18.39 -6.00
C TYR A 35 -2.88 -17.68 -4.64
N PHE A 36 -4.05 -17.29 -4.09
CA PHE A 36 -4.12 -16.50 -2.84
C PHE A 36 -3.82 -17.32 -1.57
N ASP A 37 -3.93 -18.66 -1.65
CA ASP A 37 -3.66 -19.62 -0.58
C ASP A 37 -2.27 -20.28 -0.69
N ASP A 38 -1.47 -19.91 -1.71
CA ASP A 38 -0.07 -20.33 -1.78
C ASP A 38 0.72 -19.81 -0.55
N PRO A 39 1.62 -20.62 0.06
CA PRO A 39 2.41 -20.18 1.21
C PRO A 39 3.16 -18.85 1.01
N ALA A 40 3.63 -18.54 -0.21
CA ALA A 40 4.31 -17.27 -0.49
C ALA A 40 3.34 -16.08 -0.62
N ALA A 41 2.06 -16.32 -0.97
CA ALA A 41 1.00 -15.30 -0.89
C ALA A 41 0.59 -15.05 0.57
N VAL A 42 0.50 -16.12 1.38
CA VAL A 42 0.18 -16.01 2.82
C VAL A 42 1.29 -15.26 3.56
N GLU A 43 2.57 -15.61 3.37
CA GLU A 43 3.70 -14.87 3.99
C GLU A 43 3.69 -13.36 3.62
N ALA A 44 3.35 -13.04 2.36
CA ALA A 44 3.26 -11.64 1.93
C ALA A 44 2.08 -10.88 2.58
N LEU A 45 0.96 -11.59 2.86
CA LEU A 45 -0.18 -11.01 3.58
C LEU A 45 0.13 -10.86 5.09
N GLU A 46 0.76 -11.86 5.71
CA GLU A 46 1.18 -11.82 7.12
C GLU A 46 2.15 -10.64 7.37
N TYR A 47 3.14 -10.43 6.48
CA TYR A 47 4.01 -9.24 6.57
C TYR A 47 3.23 -7.93 6.44
N TRP A 48 2.23 -7.86 5.54
CA TRP A 48 1.43 -6.64 5.40
C TRP A 48 0.58 -6.36 6.65
N VAL A 49 0.02 -7.41 7.27
CA VAL A 49 -0.72 -7.28 8.55
C VAL A 49 0.23 -6.86 9.69
N SER A 50 1.44 -7.43 9.78
CA SER A 50 2.39 -7.05 10.84
C SER A 50 2.85 -5.59 10.76
N LEU A 51 2.84 -4.96 9.57
CA LEU A 51 3.10 -3.52 9.44
C LEU A 51 2.08 -2.65 10.22
N ALA A 52 0.82 -3.08 10.29
CA ALA A 52 -0.17 -2.43 11.15
C ALA A 52 -0.04 -2.92 12.60
N ASP A 53 -0.27 -4.23 12.82
CA ASP A 53 -0.54 -4.78 14.17
C ASP A 53 0.70 -4.85 15.07
N GLU A 54 1.90 -5.04 14.50
CA GLU A 54 3.15 -5.20 15.29
C GLU A 54 4.07 -3.98 15.18
N HIS A 55 4.22 -3.43 13.97
CA HIS A 55 5.20 -2.37 13.71
C HIS A 55 4.63 -0.95 13.84
N ASN A 56 3.30 -0.79 13.98
CA ASN A 56 2.64 0.53 14.09
C ASN A 56 3.01 1.48 12.93
N ALA A 57 3.33 0.90 11.76
CA ALA A 57 3.76 1.65 10.56
C ALA A 57 2.57 2.09 9.70
N MET A 58 1.35 1.72 10.10
CA MET A 58 0.09 2.12 9.47
C MET A 58 -0.86 2.65 10.56
N PRO A 59 -1.66 3.70 10.28
CA PRO A 59 -2.71 4.17 11.21
C PRO A 59 -3.71 3.09 11.61
N ASP A 60 -4.11 3.12 12.90
CA ASP A 60 -5.13 2.22 13.45
C ASP A 60 -6.49 2.34 12.73
N GLY A 61 -7.14 1.18 12.56
CA GLY A 61 -8.50 1.13 12.03
C GLY A 61 -8.54 1.23 10.50
N THR A 62 -9.43 2.10 9.97
CA THR A 62 -9.78 2.10 8.53
C THR A 62 -9.27 3.41 7.91
N ILE A 63 -8.44 3.27 6.88
CA ILE A 63 -7.95 4.44 6.12
C ILE A 63 -8.77 4.54 4.83
N GLU A 64 -9.59 5.60 4.75
CA GLU A 64 -10.30 5.91 3.51
C GLU A 64 -9.32 6.40 2.44
N TRP A 65 -9.36 5.78 1.25
CA TRP A 65 -8.41 6.12 0.17
C TRP A 65 -8.45 7.62 -0.19
N GLY A 66 -9.64 8.23 -0.12
CA GLY A 66 -9.82 9.66 -0.42
C GLY A 66 -9.15 10.63 0.58
N THR A 67 -8.84 10.20 1.80
CA THR A 67 -8.22 11.09 2.82
C THR A 67 -6.69 11.03 2.81
N LEU A 68 -6.08 10.00 2.19
CA LEU A 68 -4.60 9.84 2.14
C LEU A 68 -3.86 11.11 1.71
N ARG A 69 -4.32 11.81 0.66
CA ARG A 69 -3.65 13.06 0.24
C ARG A 69 -3.78 14.17 1.31
N GLN A 70 -4.96 14.34 1.90
CA GLN A 70 -5.17 15.38 2.93
C GLN A 70 -4.30 15.08 4.16
N ASN A 71 -4.31 13.84 4.65
CA ASN A 71 -3.45 13.43 5.78
C ASN A 71 -1.95 13.67 5.52
N PHE A 72 -1.49 13.52 4.27
CA PHE A 72 -0.09 13.83 3.91
C PHE A 72 0.17 15.34 3.86
N LEU A 73 -0.74 16.12 3.26
CA LEU A 73 -0.60 17.59 3.18
C LEU A 73 -0.70 18.26 4.55
N GLU A 74 -1.52 17.73 5.46
CA GLU A 74 -1.59 18.13 6.88
C GLU A 74 -0.39 17.61 7.71
N GLN A 75 0.54 16.86 7.09
CA GLN A 75 1.71 16.23 7.74
C GLN A 75 1.33 15.23 8.86
N SER A 76 0.05 14.82 8.92
CA SER A 76 -0.49 13.77 9.80
C SER A 76 0.00 12.36 9.44
N THR A 77 0.74 12.20 8.33
CA THR A 77 1.34 10.92 7.94
C THR A 77 2.63 11.16 7.14
N ALA A 78 3.73 10.53 7.59
CA ALA A 78 5.06 10.75 6.99
C ALA A 78 5.23 10.14 5.58
N MET A 79 4.46 9.09 5.25
CA MET A 79 4.53 8.43 3.92
C MET A 79 3.14 8.01 3.44
N ILE A 80 2.81 8.30 2.18
CA ILE A 80 1.64 7.73 1.52
C ILE A 80 2.04 6.88 0.32
N TRP A 81 1.35 5.76 0.15
CA TRP A 81 1.43 4.98 -1.08
C TRP A 81 0.26 5.39 -1.99
N HIS A 82 0.58 5.94 -3.17
CA HIS A 82 -0.43 6.36 -4.14
C HIS A 82 0.01 6.07 -5.58
N THR A 83 -0.93 6.26 -6.52
CA THR A 83 -0.63 6.29 -7.96
C THR A 83 0.09 7.58 -8.38
N THR A 84 0.91 7.48 -9.43
CA THR A 84 1.64 8.63 -10.03
C THR A 84 0.73 9.78 -10.47
N GLY A 85 -0.54 9.51 -10.83
CA GLY A 85 -1.52 10.54 -11.20
C GLY A 85 -1.83 11.56 -10.08
N ASN A 86 -1.57 11.22 -8.81
CA ASN A 86 -1.76 12.14 -7.68
C ASN A 86 -0.55 13.04 -7.41
N LEU A 87 0.62 12.72 -8.00
CA LEU A 87 1.86 13.47 -7.75
C LEU A 87 1.74 14.95 -8.15
N THR A 88 1.01 15.25 -9.24
CA THR A 88 0.75 16.65 -9.65
C THR A 88 -0.02 17.42 -8.57
N ALA A 89 -1.05 16.80 -7.96
CA ALA A 89 -1.87 17.46 -6.92
C ALA A 89 -1.07 17.67 -5.63
N VAL A 90 -0.33 16.65 -5.17
CA VAL A 90 0.57 16.80 -4.00
C VAL A 90 1.60 17.90 -4.24
N ARG A 91 2.23 17.93 -5.44
CA ARG A 91 3.24 18.97 -5.78
C ARG A 91 2.66 20.39 -5.90
N SER A 92 1.36 20.53 -6.18
CA SER A 92 0.72 21.86 -6.21
C SER A 92 0.15 22.32 -4.86
N GLU A 93 -0.13 21.38 -3.95
CA GLU A 93 -0.81 21.68 -2.66
C GLU A 93 0.18 21.67 -1.46
N ALA A 94 1.32 20.95 -1.55
CA ALA A 94 2.29 20.87 -0.44
C ALA A 94 3.16 22.14 -0.34
N ASP A 95 3.36 22.62 0.89
CA ASP A 95 4.25 23.74 1.24
C ASP A 95 5.58 23.28 1.91
N PHE A 96 5.84 21.97 1.89
CA PHE A 96 7.02 21.31 2.45
C PHE A 96 7.76 20.45 1.41
N ASP A 97 9.03 20.15 1.68
CA ASP A 97 9.84 19.26 0.83
C ASP A 97 9.40 17.79 0.99
N PHE A 98 9.25 17.10 -0.15
CA PHE A 98 8.88 15.68 -0.16
C PHE A 98 9.57 14.93 -1.31
N GLY A 99 9.70 13.60 -1.12
CA GLY A 99 10.29 12.67 -2.09
C GLY A 99 9.26 11.75 -2.73
N VAL A 100 9.70 11.08 -3.80
CA VAL A 100 8.99 9.94 -4.40
C VAL A 100 9.97 8.79 -4.56
N ALA A 101 9.55 7.59 -4.14
CA ALA A 101 10.35 6.37 -4.23
C ALA A 101 9.53 5.21 -4.79
N MET A 102 10.23 4.23 -5.36
CA MET A 102 9.63 2.90 -5.58
C MET A 102 9.44 2.21 -4.21
N LEU A 103 8.47 1.28 -4.13
CA LEU A 103 8.28 0.51 -2.89
C LEU A 103 9.54 -0.33 -2.56
N PRO A 104 9.79 -0.62 -1.28
CA PRO A 104 10.84 -1.55 -0.85
C PRO A 104 10.72 -2.92 -1.57
N MET A 105 11.85 -3.60 -1.73
CA MET A 105 11.91 -4.91 -2.40
C MET A 105 12.53 -5.93 -1.46
N LYS A 106 11.92 -7.12 -1.35
CA LYS A 106 12.53 -8.30 -0.70
C LYS A 106 13.27 -9.18 -1.73
N THR A 107 12.64 -9.48 -2.87
CA THR A 107 13.25 -10.32 -3.94
C THR A 107 13.08 -9.76 -5.35
N SER A 108 12.03 -8.95 -5.63
CA SER A 108 11.83 -8.38 -6.98
C SER A 108 11.20 -6.98 -6.93
N VAL A 109 11.21 -6.28 -8.09
CA VAL A 109 10.66 -4.92 -8.21
C VAL A 109 9.14 -4.95 -8.08
N ALA A 110 8.65 -4.29 -7.03
CA ALA A 110 7.21 -4.12 -6.81
C ALA A 110 6.54 -3.35 -7.97
N ALA A 111 5.27 -3.68 -8.21
CA ALA A 111 4.47 -3.32 -9.41
C ALA A 111 4.76 -1.95 -10.07
N PRO A 112 4.84 -1.88 -11.42
CA PRO A 112 5.33 -0.69 -12.17
C PRO A 112 4.44 0.56 -12.13
N LEU A 113 3.30 0.53 -11.43
CA LEU A 113 2.36 1.66 -11.31
C LEU A 113 2.30 2.27 -9.88
N ALA A 114 3.03 1.67 -8.94
CA ALA A 114 2.99 2.03 -7.53
C ALA A 114 4.18 2.92 -7.14
N ALA A 115 3.90 4.06 -6.49
CA ALA A 115 4.93 4.93 -5.92
C ALA A 115 4.59 5.29 -4.46
N ALA A 116 5.63 5.32 -3.62
CA ALA A 116 5.54 5.91 -2.28
C ALA A 116 5.96 7.38 -2.36
N THR A 117 5.20 8.26 -1.70
CA THR A 117 5.56 9.68 -1.49
C THR A 117 5.86 9.87 -0.02
N SER A 118 6.98 10.52 0.31
CA SER A 118 7.50 10.59 1.70
C SER A 118 7.93 12.01 2.05
N ILE A 119 7.68 12.43 3.29
CA ILE A 119 8.39 13.56 3.91
C ILE A 119 9.81 13.06 4.26
N PHE A 120 10.83 13.92 4.11
CA PHE A 120 12.23 13.60 4.45
C PHE A 120 12.66 14.21 5.79
#